data_AF-A0A4Q7MB21-F1
#
_entry.id   AF-A0A4Q7MB21-F1
#
_cell.length_a   1.000
_cell.length_b   1.000
_cell.length_c   1.000
_cell.angle_alpha   90.00
_cell.angle_beta   90.00
_cell.angle_gamma   90.00
#
_symmetry.space_group_name_H-M   'P 1'
#
loop_
_entity.id
_entity.type
_entity.pdbx_description
1 polymer ?
#
loop_
_entity_poly.entity_id
_entity_poly.type
_entity_poly.pdbx_seq_one_letter_code
_entity_poly.pdbx_strand_id
1 'polypeptide(L)'
;MDHRMTRPAAMTQARPAQAGLLPKRLDRAVSWSDFRTAVRYDPANRMLVAVPAISAKRAEHPWLGEPTALHLRSADAEVFRREFEHGAVYWSERTGAHEVHGEIAARWIEVGGEASFLGLPTTDELRLEGYRTPGNGSAGGVAHFEGGTIAWTARHGATIVHGMVRDIWALLGWERSALGVPVSDAAVDATGVLRGCFEHGTIAWSPAGGPEITITASEASASSGAPGGADRGSLDEVPSGFAPHA
;
A
#
# COMPACT_ATOMS: atom_id res chain seq x y z
N MET A 1 41.59 -56.64 76.44
CA MET A 1 42.19 -55.30 76.28
C MET A 1 42.12 -54.90 74.82
N ASP A 2 42.01 -53.59 74.60
CA ASP A 2 42.17 -52.85 73.34
C ASP A 2 40.99 -52.87 72.36
N HIS A 3 40.07 -51.90 72.43
CA HIS A 3 40.17 -50.47 72.09
C HIS A 3 39.89 -50.15 70.60
N ARG A 4 38.77 -49.42 70.46
CA ARG A 4 38.56 -48.25 69.59
C ARG A 4 38.00 -48.44 68.18
N MET A 5 36.77 -47.89 68.10
CA MET A 5 36.30 -46.89 67.13
C MET A 5 35.94 -47.35 65.72
N THR A 6 34.66 -47.70 65.58
CA THR A 6 33.86 -47.39 64.40
C THR A 6 33.45 -45.92 64.45
N ARG A 7 33.91 -45.09 63.50
CA ARG A 7 33.36 -43.76 63.18
C ARG A 7 33.47 -43.48 61.67
N PRO A 8 32.61 -42.59 61.12
CA PRO A 8 32.06 -42.72 59.77
C PRO A 8 32.75 -41.89 58.68
N ALA A 9 32.42 -42.26 57.43
CA ALA A 9 32.44 -41.50 56.17
C ALA A 9 33.26 -40.21 56.09
N ALA A 10 34.41 -40.27 55.41
CA ALA A 10 35.12 -39.10 54.94
C ALA A 10 34.41 -38.49 53.71
N MET A 11 34.18 -37.18 53.79
CA MET A 11 33.66 -36.30 52.75
C MET A 11 34.41 -36.48 51.42
N THR A 12 33.67 -36.83 50.37
CA THR A 12 34.12 -36.70 48.97
C THR A 12 34.51 -35.25 48.72
N GLN A 13 35.79 -35.03 48.39
CA GLN A 13 36.31 -33.74 47.96
C GLN A 13 35.50 -33.22 46.76
N ALA A 14 34.95 -32.02 46.91
CA ALA A 14 34.32 -31.29 45.82
C ALA A 14 35.37 -31.01 44.73
N ARG A 15 35.12 -31.59 43.55
CA ARG A 15 35.85 -31.33 42.31
C ARG A 15 35.66 -29.84 41.94
N PRO A 16 36.73 -29.07 41.66
CA PRO A 16 36.56 -27.67 41.31
C PRO A 16 35.75 -27.55 40.02
N ALA A 17 34.80 -26.63 40.02
CA ALA A 17 33.98 -26.30 38.88
C ALA A 17 34.88 -26.00 37.67
N GLN A 18 34.70 -26.75 36.58
CA GLN A 18 35.25 -26.37 35.29
C GLN A 18 34.65 -25.02 34.93
N ALA A 19 35.47 -23.97 34.99
CA ALA A 19 35.16 -22.66 34.44
C ALA A 19 34.88 -22.86 32.95
N GLY A 20 33.60 -22.91 32.59
CA GLY A 20 33.15 -22.92 31.21
C GLY A 20 33.69 -21.67 30.52
N LEU A 21 34.33 -21.90 29.39
CA LEU A 21 34.79 -20.88 28.46
C LEU A 21 33.66 -19.89 28.16
N LEU A 22 33.72 -18.69 28.73
CA LEU A 22 32.99 -17.55 28.20
C LEU A 22 33.58 -17.27 26.81
N PRO A 23 32.77 -17.27 25.73
CA PRO A 23 33.30 -16.97 24.41
C PRO A 23 33.84 -15.55 24.40
N LYS A 24 35.08 -15.40 23.92
CA LYS A 24 35.72 -14.10 23.67
C LYS A 24 34.78 -13.28 22.78
N ARG A 25 34.47 -12.06 23.21
CA ARG A 25 33.72 -11.08 22.42
C ARG A 25 34.30 -11.03 21.01
N LEU A 26 33.45 -11.24 20.01
CA LEU A 26 33.77 -11.08 18.59
C LEU A 26 33.89 -9.58 18.30
N ASP A 27 35.09 -9.02 18.47
CA ASP A 27 35.44 -7.66 18.04
C ASP A 27 35.73 -7.63 16.52
N ARG A 28 34.83 -8.21 15.71
CA ARG A 28 34.91 -8.13 14.26
C ARG A 28 33.66 -7.42 13.74
N ALA A 29 33.87 -6.32 13.00
CA ALA A 29 32.80 -5.64 12.28
C ALA A 29 32.09 -6.66 11.38
N VAL A 30 30.76 -6.74 11.54
CA VAL A 30 29.90 -7.66 10.79
C VAL A 30 29.98 -7.29 9.30
N SER A 31 30.39 -8.24 8.47
CA SER A 31 30.46 -8.03 7.01
C SER A 31 29.10 -8.21 6.34
N TRP A 32 28.94 -7.69 5.11
CA TRP A 32 27.75 -7.95 4.29
C TRP A 32 27.48 -9.45 4.07
N SER A 33 28.53 -10.28 4.05
CA SER A 33 28.38 -11.75 3.94
C SER A 33 27.84 -12.37 5.23
N ASP A 34 28.24 -11.84 6.39
CA ASP A 34 27.75 -12.29 7.70
C ASP A 34 26.27 -11.92 7.87
N PHE A 35 25.88 -10.72 7.42
CA PHE A 35 24.48 -10.30 7.37
C PHE A 35 23.64 -11.22 6.48
N ARG A 36 24.08 -11.51 5.25
CA ARG A 36 23.38 -12.44 4.34
C ARG A 36 23.26 -13.86 4.90
N THR A 37 24.25 -14.31 5.67
CA THR A 37 24.22 -15.60 6.35
C THR A 37 23.23 -15.60 7.51
N ALA A 38 23.14 -14.51 8.27
CA ALA A 38 22.12 -14.33 9.31
C ALA A 38 20.70 -14.31 8.74
N VAL A 39 20.47 -13.66 7.58
CA VAL A 39 19.18 -13.69 6.87
C VAL A 39 18.75 -15.12 6.50
N ARG A 40 19.70 -16.00 6.18
CA ARG A 40 19.39 -17.41 5.88
C ARG A 40 19.03 -18.23 7.13
N TYR A 41 19.42 -17.79 8.32
CA TYR A 41 19.27 -18.55 9.56
C TYR A 41 18.00 -18.22 10.37
N ASP A 42 17.36 -17.08 10.09
CA ASP A 42 16.08 -16.72 10.70
C ASP A 42 15.13 -16.07 9.68
N PRO A 43 14.43 -16.87 8.86
CA PRO A 43 13.43 -16.36 7.92
C PRO A 43 12.21 -15.71 8.60
N ALA A 44 12.02 -15.91 9.91
CA ALA A 44 11.00 -15.21 10.68
C ALA A 44 11.43 -13.76 11.02
N ASN A 45 12.72 -13.43 10.87
CA ASN A 45 13.21 -12.06 11.03
C ASN A 45 12.91 -11.22 9.79
N ARG A 46 11.65 -10.79 9.70
CA ARG A 46 11.12 -9.95 8.61
C ARG A 46 11.88 -8.63 8.41
N MET A 47 12.61 -8.15 9.42
CA MET A 47 13.44 -6.96 9.31
C MET A 47 14.55 -7.11 8.26
N LEU A 48 15.07 -8.32 8.08
CA LEU A 48 16.15 -8.62 7.13
C LEU A 48 15.68 -8.59 5.67
N VAL A 49 14.37 -8.68 5.43
CA VAL A 49 13.73 -8.53 4.10
C VAL A 49 13.24 -7.10 3.91
N ALA A 50 12.59 -6.55 4.93
CA ALA A 50 11.98 -5.23 4.87
C ALA A 50 12.99 -4.09 4.65
N VAL A 51 14.10 -4.09 5.40
CA VAL A 51 15.07 -2.99 5.35
C VAL A 51 15.72 -2.86 3.95
N PRO A 52 16.19 -3.95 3.32
CA PRO A 52 16.66 -3.87 1.93
C PRO A 52 15.57 -3.45 0.94
N ALA A 53 14.33 -3.93 1.09
CA ALA A 53 13.24 -3.58 0.19
C ALA A 53 12.89 -2.08 0.28
N ILE A 54 12.78 -1.54 1.49
CA ILE A 54 12.58 -0.11 1.74
C ILE A 54 13.73 0.72 1.16
N SER A 55 14.97 0.26 1.33
CA SER A 55 16.15 0.95 0.81
C SER A 55 16.21 0.92 -0.72
N ALA A 56 15.83 -0.19 -1.34
CA ALA A 56 15.72 -0.33 -2.80
C ALA A 56 14.64 0.60 -3.36
N LYS A 57 13.47 0.64 -2.73
CA LYS A 57 12.39 1.56 -3.13
C LYS A 57 12.82 3.03 -3.03
N ARG A 58 13.50 3.45 -1.96
CA ARG A 58 14.06 4.82 -1.90
C ARG A 58 15.12 5.07 -3.00
N ALA A 59 15.87 4.05 -3.43
CA ALA A 59 16.83 4.22 -4.52
C ALA A 59 16.14 4.44 -5.88
N GLU A 60 14.96 3.86 -6.09
CA GLU A 60 14.08 4.12 -7.24
C GLU A 60 13.46 5.53 -7.19
N HIS A 61 13.26 6.08 -5.99
CA HIS A 61 12.68 7.40 -5.75
C HIS A 61 13.65 8.34 -4.98
N PRO A 62 14.78 8.79 -5.58
CA PRO A 62 15.76 9.62 -4.88
C PRO A 62 15.22 10.96 -4.37
N TRP A 63 14.14 11.45 -4.96
CA TRP A 63 13.45 12.68 -4.58
C TRP A 63 12.76 12.59 -3.22
N LEU A 64 12.59 11.39 -2.64
CA LEU A 64 12.11 11.23 -1.26
C LEU A 64 13.02 11.89 -0.24
N GLY A 65 14.30 12.09 -0.60
CA GLY A 65 15.30 12.75 0.25
C GLY A 65 15.95 11.80 1.25
N GLU A 66 16.47 12.41 2.31
CA GLU A 66 17.14 11.69 3.38
C GLU A 66 16.14 11.11 4.40
N PRO A 67 16.50 10.02 5.09
CA PRO A 67 15.65 9.42 6.10
C PRO A 67 15.54 10.31 7.34
N THR A 68 14.33 10.62 7.75
CA THR A 68 14.04 11.48 8.92
C THR A 68 13.96 10.68 10.21
N ALA A 69 13.72 9.37 10.13
CA ALA A 69 13.60 8.47 11.27
C ALA A 69 14.24 7.10 11.04
N LEU A 70 14.45 6.36 12.15
CA LEU A 70 14.78 4.93 12.13
C LEU A 70 13.59 4.12 11.61
N HIS A 71 13.86 2.91 11.11
CA HIS A 71 12.80 1.98 10.70
C HIS A 71 11.85 1.72 11.86
N LEU A 72 10.57 2.03 11.67
CA LEU A 72 9.53 1.75 12.65
C LEU A 72 8.91 0.40 12.30
N ARG A 73 8.89 -0.50 13.28
CA ARG A 73 8.03 -1.68 13.27
C ARG A 73 6.74 -1.30 13.96
N SER A 74 5.61 -1.33 13.24
CA SER A 74 4.31 -1.18 13.91
C SER A 74 4.04 -2.44 14.73
N ALA A 75 3.63 -2.26 15.99
CA ALA A 75 3.57 -3.34 16.99
C ALA A 75 2.54 -4.43 16.66
N ASP A 76 1.56 -4.13 15.81
CA ASP A 76 0.35 -4.95 15.64
C ASP A 76 0.23 -5.67 14.28
N ALA A 77 1.12 -5.41 13.29
CA ALA A 77 0.83 -5.82 11.90
C ALA A 77 2.01 -6.30 11.02
N GLU A 78 3.18 -6.62 11.58
CA GLU A 78 4.38 -6.97 10.78
C GLU A 78 4.74 -5.93 9.68
N VAL A 79 4.27 -4.69 9.83
CA VAL A 79 4.56 -3.59 8.91
C VAL A 79 5.86 -2.93 9.32
N PHE A 80 6.74 -2.76 8.34
CA PHE A 80 7.95 -1.98 8.46
C PHE A 80 7.77 -0.72 7.65
N ARG A 81 8.07 0.45 8.23
CA ARG A 81 8.08 1.70 7.48
C ARG A 81 9.31 2.52 7.76
N ARG A 82 9.62 3.42 6.83
CA ARG A 82 10.62 4.45 7.03
C ARG A 82 10.14 5.78 6.46
N GLU A 83 10.29 6.81 7.26
CA GLU A 83 9.99 8.19 6.88
C GLU A 83 11.23 8.84 6.24
N PHE A 84 10.96 9.65 5.23
CA PHE A 84 11.91 10.46 4.49
C PHE A 84 11.41 11.91 4.42
N GLU A 85 12.25 12.84 3.99
CA GLU A 85 11.93 14.27 3.93
C GLU A 85 10.66 14.58 3.13
N HIS A 86 10.40 13.82 2.07
CA HIS A 86 9.31 14.08 1.13
C HIS A 86 8.30 12.94 1.02
N GLY A 87 8.29 11.98 1.94
CA GLY A 87 7.35 10.86 1.93
C GLY A 87 7.76 9.73 2.86
N ALA A 88 7.12 8.58 2.73
CA ALA A 88 7.46 7.40 3.50
C ALA A 88 7.35 6.14 2.63
N VAL A 89 8.17 5.14 2.94
CA VAL A 89 8.09 3.82 2.31
C VAL A 89 7.58 2.82 3.33
N TYR A 90 6.53 2.09 2.96
CA TYR A 90 5.89 1.05 3.76
C TYR A 90 6.15 -0.30 3.13
N TRP A 91 6.42 -1.30 3.96
CA TRP A 91 6.64 -2.68 3.55
C TRP A 91 5.83 -3.64 4.41
N SER A 92 5.22 -4.63 3.75
CA SER A 92 4.73 -5.86 4.36
C SER A 92 5.05 -7.05 3.46
N GLU A 93 4.94 -8.28 3.98
CA GLU A 93 5.08 -9.47 3.15
C GLU A 93 4.01 -9.53 2.04
N ARG A 94 2.81 -9.01 2.31
CA ARG A 94 1.68 -9.12 1.39
C ARG A 94 1.70 -8.08 0.28
N THR A 95 2.14 -6.87 0.58
CA THR A 95 2.14 -5.76 -0.39
C THR A 95 3.50 -5.50 -1.00
N GLY A 96 4.60 -5.84 -0.33
CA GLY A 96 5.92 -5.38 -0.73
C GLY A 96 6.16 -3.91 -0.34
N ALA A 97 7.25 -3.32 -0.86
CA ALA A 97 7.64 -1.95 -0.52
C ALA A 97 6.98 -0.95 -1.47
N HIS A 98 6.24 0.01 -0.90
CA HIS A 98 5.60 1.09 -1.65
C HIS A 98 5.80 2.42 -0.97
N GLU A 99 6.06 3.46 -1.78
CA GLU A 99 6.12 4.83 -1.30
C GLU A 99 4.75 5.49 -1.32
N VAL A 100 4.52 6.35 -0.33
CA VAL A 100 3.39 7.28 -0.28
C VAL A 100 3.91 8.66 0.11
N HIS A 101 3.41 9.69 -0.57
CA HIS A 101 3.83 11.07 -0.33
C HIS A 101 2.71 12.08 -0.54
N GLY A 102 3.02 13.35 -0.28
CA GLY A 102 2.17 14.49 -0.61
C GLY A 102 0.74 14.40 -0.05
N GLU A 103 -0.20 14.85 -0.87
CA GLU A 103 -1.61 14.98 -0.52
C GLU A 103 -2.30 13.62 -0.35
N ILE A 104 -1.84 12.60 -1.08
CA ILE A 104 -2.34 11.23 -0.94
C ILE A 104 -1.94 10.67 0.42
N ALA A 105 -0.67 10.81 0.82
CA ALA A 105 -0.21 10.39 2.14
C ALA A 105 -0.93 11.16 3.26
N ALA A 106 -1.10 12.47 3.10
CA ALA A 106 -1.83 13.29 4.08
C ALA A 106 -3.26 12.78 4.28
N ARG A 107 -3.99 12.53 3.19
CA ARG A 107 -5.36 12.00 3.24
C ARG A 107 -5.43 10.60 3.84
N TRP A 108 -4.49 9.74 3.47
CA TRP A 108 -4.43 8.38 4.01
C TRP A 108 -4.18 8.37 5.51
N ILE A 109 -3.24 9.18 6.01
CA ILE A 109 -2.98 9.32 7.45
C ILE A 109 -4.19 9.91 8.19
N GLU A 110 -4.88 10.89 7.59
CA GLU A 110 -6.09 11.49 8.17
C GLU A 110 -7.17 10.44 8.49
N VAL A 111 -7.35 9.44 7.61
CA VAL A 111 -8.34 8.37 7.82
C VAL A 111 -7.82 7.20 8.66
N GLY A 112 -6.62 7.31 9.23
CA GLY A 112 -6.02 6.32 10.14
C GLY A 112 -4.90 5.48 9.54
N GLY A 113 -4.41 5.82 8.34
CA GLY A 113 -3.24 5.20 7.72
C GLY A 113 -3.37 3.69 7.56
N GLU A 114 -2.32 2.95 7.94
CA GLU A 114 -2.29 1.49 7.85
C GLU A 114 -3.34 0.78 8.72
N ALA A 115 -3.88 1.47 9.75
CA ALA A 115 -4.92 0.94 10.62
C ALA A 115 -6.34 1.23 10.10
N SER A 116 -6.47 2.03 9.03
CA SER A 116 -7.75 2.34 8.40
C SER A 116 -8.27 1.17 7.55
N PHE A 117 -9.51 1.28 7.07
CA PHE A 117 -10.09 0.32 6.13
C PHE A 117 -9.35 0.24 4.79
N LEU A 118 -8.51 1.24 4.46
CA LEU A 118 -7.68 1.21 3.25
C LEU A 118 -6.51 0.25 3.39
N GLY A 119 -6.00 0.04 4.60
CA GLY A 119 -4.80 -0.75 4.85
C GLY A 119 -3.56 -0.13 4.21
N LEU A 120 -2.63 -0.97 3.78
CA LEU A 120 -1.34 -0.58 3.21
C LEU A 120 -1.41 -0.19 1.73
N PRO A 121 -0.45 0.63 1.26
CA PRO A 121 -0.27 0.85 -0.17
C PRO A 121 0.12 -0.45 -0.90
N THR A 122 -0.38 -0.58 -2.12
CA THR A 122 -0.14 -1.68 -3.07
C THR A 122 0.51 -1.20 -4.37
N THR A 123 0.62 0.12 -4.53
CA THR A 123 1.41 0.79 -5.57
C THR A 123 2.15 1.97 -4.96
N ASP A 124 3.21 2.40 -5.62
CA ASP A 124 3.72 3.76 -5.43
C ASP A 124 2.67 4.78 -5.92
N GLU A 125 2.86 6.06 -5.63
CA GLU A 125 1.99 7.09 -6.20
C GLU A 125 2.26 7.21 -7.71
N LEU A 126 1.20 6.96 -8.49
CA LEU A 126 1.20 7.05 -9.94
C LEU A 126 0.70 8.42 -10.37
N ARG A 127 1.38 9.03 -11.33
CA ARG A 127 0.96 10.30 -11.89
C ARG A 127 -0.27 10.13 -12.77
N LEU A 128 -1.28 10.96 -12.57
CA LEU A 128 -2.44 11.01 -13.47
C LEU A 128 -2.04 11.71 -14.78
N GLU A 129 -2.09 10.97 -15.89
CA GLU A 129 -1.83 11.52 -17.22
C GLU A 129 -2.93 12.50 -17.62
N GLY A 130 -2.57 13.59 -18.32
CA GLY A 130 -3.50 14.68 -18.66
C GLY A 130 -3.69 15.74 -17.56
N TYR A 131 -3.37 15.42 -16.29
CA TYR A 131 -3.42 16.35 -15.17
C TYR A 131 -2.04 16.96 -14.91
N ARG A 132 -1.67 17.94 -15.74
CA ARG A 132 -0.40 18.69 -15.60
C ARG A 132 -0.66 20.14 -15.20
N THR A 133 0.10 20.66 -14.24
CA THR A 133 0.19 22.10 -14.03
C THR A 133 1.19 22.70 -15.03
N PRO A 134 1.01 23.95 -15.46
CA PRO A 134 2.08 24.69 -16.13
C PRO A 134 3.30 24.76 -15.19
N GLY A 135 4.47 24.28 -15.62
CA GLY A 135 5.71 24.33 -14.83
C GLY A 135 6.14 23.02 -14.16
N ASN A 136 5.96 21.86 -14.84
CA ASN A 136 6.53 20.55 -14.49
C ASN A 136 6.02 19.89 -13.19
N GLY A 137 5.15 20.53 -12.41
CA GLY A 137 4.48 19.93 -11.25
C GLY A 137 3.41 18.90 -11.65
N SER A 138 3.13 17.91 -10.79
CA SER A 138 1.96 17.05 -10.95
C SER A 138 0.70 17.78 -10.51
N ALA A 139 -0.34 17.80 -11.36
CA ALA A 139 -1.66 18.31 -10.96
C ALA A 139 -2.59 17.18 -10.48
N GLY A 140 -2.09 15.95 -10.49
CA GLY A 140 -2.81 14.81 -9.97
C GLY A 140 -1.93 13.58 -9.76
N GLY A 141 -2.38 12.72 -8.86
CA GLY A 141 -1.75 11.47 -8.49
C GLY A 141 -2.79 10.44 -8.08
N VAL A 142 -2.46 9.17 -8.14
CA VAL A 142 -3.29 8.07 -7.66
C VAL A 142 -2.42 7.02 -7.00
N ALA A 143 -2.84 6.52 -5.85
CA ALA A 143 -2.23 5.36 -5.21
C ALA A 143 -3.31 4.35 -4.84
N HIS A 144 -3.02 3.07 -5.09
CA HIS A 144 -3.90 1.98 -4.73
C HIS A 144 -3.51 1.41 -3.38
N PHE A 145 -4.50 1.18 -2.54
CA PHE A 145 -4.38 0.56 -1.24
C PHE A 145 -5.17 -0.75 -1.27
N GLU A 146 -4.98 -1.60 -0.26
CA GLU A 146 -5.66 -2.89 -0.20
C GLU A 146 -7.18 -2.77 -0.27
N GLY A 147 -7.72 -1.81 0.48
CA GLY A 147 -9.16 -1.60 0.64
C GLY A 147 -9.74 -0.54 -0.28
N GLY A 148 -8.93 0.13 -1.12
CA GLY A 148 -9.41 1.22 -1.94
C GLY A 148 -8.34 1.93 -2.74
N THR A 149 -8.64 3.14 -3.16
CA THR A 149 -7.76 3.97 -3.99
C THR A 149 -7.95 5.40 -3.57
N ILE A 150 -6.84 6.12 -3.42
CA ILE A 150 -6.87 7.56 -3.22
C ILE A 150 -6.39 8.20 -4.51
N ALA A 151 -7.22 9.06 -5.09
CA ALA A 151 -6.86 9.89 -6.22
C ALA A 151 -6.88 11.35 -5.79
N TRP A 152 -5.81 12.06 -6.10
CA TRP A 152 -5.68 13.48 -5.83
C TRP A 152 -5.62 14.27 -7.14
N THR A 153 -6.31 15.40 -7.17
CA THR A 153 -6.07 16.45 -8.17
C THR A 153 -6.09 17.83 -7.52
N ALA A 154 -5.43 18.81 -8.15
CA ALA A 154 -5.47 20.19 -7.69
C ALA A 154 -6.90 20.79 -7.65
N ARG A 155 -7.83 20.24 -8.45
CA ARG A 155 -9.22 20.69 -8.53
C ARG A 155 -10.10 20.07 -7.45
N HIS A 156 -9.88 18.80 -7.11
CA HIS A 156 -10.79 18.02 -6.27
C HIS A 156 -10.21 17.64 -4.90
N GLY A 157 -8.92 17.87 -4.68
CA GLY A 157 -8.23 17.35 -3.51
C GLY A 157 -8.09 15.83 -3.57
N ALA A 158 -7.71 15.22 -2.44
CA ALA A 158 -7.50 13.77 -2.32
C ALA A 158 -8.82 13.10 -1.95
N THR A 159 -9.29 12.22 -2.83
CA THR A 159 -10.59 11.55 -2.75
C THR A 159 -10.42 10.05 -2.66
N ILE A 160 -11.23 9.40 -1.84
CA ILE A 160 -11.16 7.98 -1.56
C ILE A 160 -12.26 7.25 -2.34
N VAL A 161 -11.88 6.26 -3.14
CA VAL A 161 -12.81 5.33 -3.80
C VAL A 161 -12.56 3.93 -3.28
N HIS A 162 -13.60 3.24 -2.83
CA HIS A 162 -13.47 1.92 -2.21
C HIS A 162 -14.62 0.97 -2.59
N GLY A 163 -14.50 -0.29 -2.19
CA GLY A 163 -15.50 -1.33 -2.41
C GLY A 163 -15.88 -1.52 -3.88
N MET A 164 -17.12 -1.92 -4.13
CA MET A 164 -17.56 -2.27 -5.49
C MET A 164 -17.51 -1.07 -6.45
N VAL A 165 -17.68 0.17 -5.96
CA VAL A 165 -17.51 1.37 -6.78
C VAL A 165 -16.09 1.45 -7.34
N ARG A 166 -15.07 1.19 -6.50
CA ARG A 166 -13.67 1.16 -6.94
C ARG A 166 -13.42 0.03 -7.93
N ASP A 167 -13.98 -1.15 -7.68
CA ASP A 167 -13.75 -2.32 -8.55
C ASP A 167 -14.42 -2.15 -9.92
N ILE A 168 -15.62 -1.55 -9.97
CA ILE A 168 -16.26 -1.18 -11.24
C ILE A 168 -15.42 -0.12 -11.97
N TRP A 169 -14.98 0.93 -11.28
CA TRP A 169 -14.12 1.95 -11.89
C TRP A 169 -12.82 1.36 -12.44
N ALA A 170 -12.21 0.42 -11.71
CA ALA A 170 -11.04 -0.34 -12.18
C ALA A 170 -11.33 -1.12 -13.47
N LEU A 171 -12.45 -1.83 -13.52
CA LEU A 171 -12.89 -2.59 -14.71
C LEU A 171 -13.15 -1.69 -15.92
N LEU A 172 -13.57 -0.44 -15.70
CA LEU A 172 -13.78 0.54 -16.75
C LEU A 172 -12.49 1.21 -17.25
N GLY A 173 -11.34 0.90 -16.64
CA GLY A 173 -10.04 1.46 -17.03
C GLY A 173 -9.59 2.66 -16.21
N TRP A 174 -10.08 2.80 -14.96
CA TRP A 174 -9.66 3.83 -14.01
C TRP A 174 -9.89 5.25 -14.53
N GLU A 175 -8.95 6.17 -14.29
CA GLU A 175 -8.99 7.57 -14.72
C GLU A 175 -9.09 7.73 -16.24
N ARG A 176 -8.73 6.69 -17.00
CA ARG A 176 -8.81 6.68 -18.48
C ARG A 176 -10.20 6.31 -18.98
N SER A 177 -11.11 5.91 -18.09
CA SER A 177 -12.49 5.62 -18.43
C SER A 177 -13.27 6.88 -18.79
N ALA A 178 -14.45 6.70 -19.38
CA ALA A 178 -15.36 7.81 -19.68
C ALA A 178 -15.88 8.55 -18.44
N LEU A 179 -15.66 8.02 -17.22
CA LEU A 179 -16.02 8.67 -15.97
C LEU A 179 -15.00 9.74 -15.54
N GLY A 180 -13.72 9.58 -15.92
CA GLY A 180 -12.62 10.41 -15.45
C GLY A 180 -12.19 10.06 -14.01
N VAL A 181 -11.71 11.06 -13.28
CA VAL A 181 -11.25 10.91 -11.89
C VAL A 181 -12.40 11.13 -10.89
N PRO A 182 -12.32 10.54 -9.70
CA PRO A 182 -13.27 10.83 -8.62
C PRO A 182 -13.19 12.30 -8.17
N VAL A 183 -14.35 12.87 -7.84
CA VAL A 183 -14.47 14.27 -7.39
C VAL A 183 -14.89 14.41 -5.92
N SER A 184 -15.33 13.31 -5.31
CA SER A 184 -15.66 13.19 -3.88
C SER A 184 -15.44 11.76 -3.42
N ASP A 185 -15.33 11.58 -2.10
CA ASP A 185 -15.24 10.24 -1.52
C ASP A 185 -16.47 9.38 -1.90
N ALA A 186 -16.20 8.11 -2.18
CA ALA A 186 -17.26 7.12 -2.29
C ALA A 186 -17.88 6.92 -0.90
N ALA A 187 -19.21 7.00 -0.81
CA ALA A 187 -19.92 6.92 0.46
C ALA A 187 -21.22 6.13 0.33
N VAL A 188 -21.62 5.50 1.43
CA VAL A 188 -22.92 4.84 1.54
C VAL A 188 -23.96 5.87 1.92
N ASP A 189 -25.02 6.01 1.12
CA ASP A 189 -26.12 6.91 1.42
C ASP A 189 -27.13 6.31 2.42
N ALA A 190 -28.15 7.08 2.80
CA ALA A 190 -29.16 6.66 3.76
C ALA A 190 -29.98 5.44 3.31
N THR A 191 -29.94 5.08 2.03
CA THR A 191 -30.63 3.92 1.45
C THR A 191 -29.75 2.67 1.41
N GLY A 192 -28.50 2.77 1.83
CA GLY A 192 -27.54 1.66 1.82
C GLY A 192 -26.86 1.47 0.45
N VAL A 193 -26.98 2.43 -0.47
CA VAL A 193 -26.31 2.40 -1.77
C VAL A 193 -24.94 3.04 -1.62
N LEU A 194 -23.88 2.33 -2.02
CA LEU A 194 -22.53 2.88 -2.14
C LEU A 194 -22.44 3.66 -3.45
N ARG A 195 -22.10 4.96 -3.38
CA ARG A 195 -22.01 5.84 -4.54
C ARG A 195 -20.65 6.51 -4.63
N GLY A 196 -20.07 6.51 -5.83
CA GLY A 196 -18.93 7.36 -6.19
C GLY A 196 -19.32 8.37 -7.27
N CYS A 197 -18.86 9.60 -7.11
CA CYS A 197 -19.02 10.67 -8.07
C CYS A 197 -17.70 10.93 -8.79
N PHE A 198 -17.76 11.01 -10.11
CA PHE A 198 -16.63 11.23 -10.99
C PHE A 198 -16.90 12.44 -11.88
N GLU A 199 -15.88 12.97 -12.54
CA GLU A 199 -15.99 14.20 -13.34
C GLU A 199 -17.08 14.14 -14.42
N HIS A 200 -17.32 12.96 -14.96
CA HIS A 200 -18.24 12.76 -16.08
C HIS A 200 -19.31 11.72 -15.77
N GLY A 201 -19.60 11.45 -14.50
CA GLY A 201 -20.65 10.51 -14.15
C GLY A 201 -20.64 10.00 -12.72
N THR A 202 -21.41 8.96 -12.49
CA THR A 202 -21.54 8.32 -11.19
C THR A 202 -21.57 6.81 -11.32
N ILE A 203 -21.00 6.13 -10.33
CA ILE A 203 -21.22 4.70 -10.10
C ILE A 203 -22.01 4.57 -8.80
N ALA A 204 -23.11 3.84 -8.83
CA ALA A 204 -23.84 3.40 -7.66
C ALA A 204 -23.86 1.88 -7.59
N TRP A 205 -23.79 1.34 -6.39
CA TRP A 205 -23.88 -0.09 -6.18
C TRP A 205 -24.65 -0.42 -4.91
N SER A 206 -25.53 -1.42 -5.00
CA SER A 206 -26.14 -2.05 -3.83
C SER A 206 -26.23 -3.56 -4.02
N PRO A 207 -26.28 -4.35 -2.93
CA PRO A 207 -26.47 -5.80 -3.03
C PRO A 207 -27.79 -6.20 -3.71
N ALA A 208 -28.84 -5.37 -3.59
CA ALA A 208 -30.17 -5.65 -4.13
C ALA A 208 -30.33 -5.23 -5.60
N GLY A 209 -29.72 -4.10 -5.99
CA GLY A 209 -29.86 -3.53 -7.34
C GLY A 209 -28.69 -3.83 -8.29
N GLY A 210 -27.54 -4.27 -7.76
CA GLY A 210 -26.32 -4.41 -8.54
C GLY A 210 -25.69 -3.05 -8.91
N PRO A 211 -24.82 -3.02 -9.93
CA PRO A 211 -24.16 -1.79 -10.38
C PRO A 211 -25.08 -0.95 -11.28
N GLU A 212 -25.12 0.35 -11.02
CA GLU A 212 -25.73 1.36 -11.88
C GLU A 212 -24.66 2.40 -12.25
N ILE A 213 -24.41 2.56 -13.54
CA ILE A 213 -23.37 3.47 -14.06
C ILE A 213 -24.06 4.51 -14.94
N THR A 214 -23.86 5.78 -14.60
CA THR A 214 -24.35 6.91 -15.41
C THR A 214 -23.16 7.70 -15.92
N ILE A 215 -23.06 7.88 -17.23
CA ILE A 215 -22.05 8.73 -17.87
C ILE A 215 -22.76 9.96 -18.42
N THR A 216 -22.31 11.14 -18.01
CA THR A 216 -22.78 12.42 -18.54
C THR A 216 -22.00 12.69 -19.81
N ALA A 217 -22.65 12.60 -20.97
CA ALA A 217 -22.01 12.96 -22.22
C ALA A 217 -21.63 14.45 -22.19
N SER A 218 -20.35 14.75 -22.44
CA SER A 218 -19.94 16.11 -22.77
C SER A 218 -20.62 16.52 -24.08
N GLU A 219 -21.35 17.63 -24.09
CA GLU A 219 -21.98 18.21 -25.29
C GLU A 219 -20.98 18.61 -26.40
N ALA A 220 -19.70 18.27 -26.27
CA ALA A 220 -18.66 18.51 -27.26
C ALA A 220 -18.74 17.60 -28.52
N SER A 221 -19.54 16.53 -28.49
CA SER A 221 -19.76 15.66 -29.67
C SER A 221 -21.07 15.94 -30.41
N ALA A 222 -21.86 16.94 -30.00
CA ALA A 222 -23.17 17.26 -30.58
C ALA A 222 -23.18 18.50 -31.49
N SER A 223 -22.04 18.84 -32.13
CA SER A 223 -22.00 19.87 -33.18
C SER A 223 -21.40 19.36 -34.49
N SER A 224 -21.97 18.28 -35.04
CA SER A 224 -22.00 18.10 -36.48
C SER A 224 -23.34 17.52 -36.93
N GLY A 225 -24.21 18.39 -37.47
CA GLY A 225 -25.34 18.01 -38.31
C GLY A 225 -26.71 17.99 -37.64
N ALA A 226 -27.54 18.97 -37.99
CA ALA A 226 -28.97 19.06 -37.68
C ALA A 226 -29.80 17.97 -38.43
N PRO A 227 -31.12 17.81 -38.14
CA PRO A 227 -31.77 16.52 -37.96
C PRO A 227 -32.40 15.94 -39.24
N GLY A 228 -32.49 14.61 -39.30
CA GLY A 228 -33.32 13.92 -40.27
C GLY A 228 -33.51 12.45 -39.92
N GLY A 229 -34.76 12.03 -39.76
CA GLY A 229 -35.17 10.63 -39.88
C GLY A 229 -35.24 9.85 -38.57
N ALA A 230 -36.45 9.47 -38.21
CA ALA A 230 -36.72 8.46 -37.20
C ALA A 230 -36.09 7.11 -37.59
N ASP A 231 -35.42 6.44 -36.65
CA ASP A 231 -35.36 4.99 -36.67
C ASP A 231 -35.24 4.41 -35.26
N ARG A 232 -36.02 3.35 -35.01
CA ARG A 232 -36.03 2.58 -33.77
C ARG A 232 -35.01 1.44 -33.95
N GLY A 233 -33.80 1.60 -33.44
CA GLY A 233 -32.75 0.58 -33.50
C GLY A 233 -32.48 -0.04 -32.12
N SER A 234 -32.81 -1.32 -31.99
CA SER A 234 -32.53 -2.21 -30.85
C SER A 234 -31.03 -2.43 -30.63
N LEU A 235 -30.68 -2.74 -29.38
CA LEU A 235 -29.39 -3.26 -28.92
C LEU A 235 -28.91 -4.41 -29.82
N ASP A 236 -27.71 -4.28 -30.38
CA ASP A 236 -26.70 -5.34 -30.55
C ASP A 236 -25.50 -4.76 -31.30
N GLU A 237 -24.42 -4.45 -30.59
CA GLU A 237 -23.03 -4.59 -31.07
C GLU A 237 -22.06 -4.20 -29.95
N VAL A 238 -21.49 -5.23 -29.32
CA VAL A 238 -20.33 -5.10 -28.43
C VAL A 238 -19.07 -5.08 -29.31
N PRO A 239 -18.25 -4.02 -29.29
CA PRO A 239 -16.94 -4.09 -29.94
C PRO A 239 -16.05 -5.06 -29.16
N SER A 240 -15.78 -6.22 -29.76
CA SER A 240 -14.81 -7.19 -29.30
C SER A 240 -13.39 -6.63 -29.46
N GLY A 241 -12.70 -6.35 -28.35
CA GLY A 241 -11.27 -6.07 -28.43
C GLY A 241 -10.71 -5.37 -27.21
N PHE A 242 -10.63 -6.05 -26.06
CA PHE A 242 -9.59 -5.75 -25.09
C PHE A 242 -9.34 -6.94 -24.17
N ALA A 243 -8.25 -7.67 -24.42
CA ALA A 243 -7.69 -8.62 -23.46
C ALA A 243 -6.73 -7.85 -22.54
N PRO A 244 -6.79 -8.03 -21.20
CA PRO A 244 -5.78 -7.47 -20.31
C PRO A 244 -4.47 -8.27 -20.46
N HIS A 245 -3.37 -7.57 -20.73
CA HIS A 245 -2.05 -8.13 -20.52
C HIS A 245 -1.74 -8.12 -19.01
N ALA A 246 -1.36 -9.31 -18.52
CA ALA A 246 -0.96 -9.60 -17.15
C ALA A 246 0.37 -8.93 -16.77
#